data_AF-A0A8I6Y912-F1
#
_entry.id   AF-A0A8I6Y912-F1
#
_cell.length_a   1.000
_cell.length_b   1.000
_cell.length_c   1.000
_cell.angle_alpha   90.00
_cell.angle_beta   90.00
_cell.angle_gamma   90.00
#
_symmetry.space_group_name_H-M   'P 1'
#
loop_
_entity.id
_entity.type
_entity.pdbx_description
1 polymer ?
#
loop_
_entity_poly.entity_id
_entity_poly.type
_entity_poly.pdbx_seq_one_letter_code
_entity_poly.pdbx_strand_id
1 'polypeptide(L)'
;MTITLQDVSTITALSIEGKPLCMNTDFEGWRQQMEALIGMSPLEPGVEDGGKKDRVPAGAPFTWIAANFAHCPQDANDEVIETYARVYMWYVISRTIFADGIGKNAP
;
A
#
# COMPACT_ATOMS: atom_id res chain seq x y z
N MET A 1 20.11 -3.70 0.66
CA MET A 1 19.49 -4.92 1.22
C MET A 1 18.43 -5.36 0.22
N THR A 2 18.43 -6.62 -0.22
CA THR A 2 17.48 -7.14 -1.21
C THR A 2 16.66 -8.24 -0.55
N ILE A 3 15.34 -8.14 -0.63
CA ILE A 3 14.41 -9.11 -0.05
C ILE A 3 14.00 -10.07 -1.17
N THR A 4 14.08 -11.38 -0.91
CA THR A 4 13.74 -12.42 -1.89
C THR A 4 12.29 -12.86 -1.74
N LEU A 5 11.72 -13.52 -2.77
CA LEU A 5 10.38 -14.11 -2.67
C LEU A 5 10.28 -15.17 -1.55
N GLN A 6 11.39 -15.84 -1.23
CA GLN A 6 11.46 -16.79 -0.11
C GLN A 6 11.32 -16.06 1.23
N ASP A 7 11.95 -14.89 1.39
CA ASP A 7 11.81 -14.07 2.60
C ASP A 7 10.36 -13.58 2.75
N VAL A 8 9.74 -13.10 1.67
CA VAL A 8 8.33 -12.67 1.69
C VAL A 8 7.40 -13.84 2.04
N SER A 9 7.63 -15.02 1.46
CA SER A 9 6.85 -16.23 1.75
C SER A 9 6.97 -16.62 3.24
N THR A 10 8.18 -16.51 3.79
CA THR A 10 8.45 -16.80 5.21
C THR A 10 7.75 -15.79 6.12
N ILE A 11 7.80 -14.49 5.80
CA ILE A 11 7.18 -13.42 6.60
C ILE A 11 5.65 -13.52 6.57
N THR A 12 5.08 -13.87 5.42
CA THR A 12 3.62 -13.92 5.22
C THR A 12 3.00 -15.28 5.55
N ALA A 13 3.81 -16.33 5.71
CA ALA A 13 3.38 -17.73 5.78
C ALA A 13 2.52 -18.18 4.58
N LEU A 14 2.67 -17.51 3.44
CA LEU A 14 1.97 -17.83 2.19
C LEU A 14 2.98 -18.39 1.19
N SER A 15 2.59 -19.42 0.43
CA SER A 15 3.40 -19.89 -0.68
C SER A 15 3.37 -18.82 -1.77
N ILE A 16 4.55 -18.29 -2.14
CA ILE A 16 4.67 -17.28 -3.18
C ILE A 16 5.46 -17.90 -4.32
N GLU A 17 4.76 -18.18 -5.41
CA GLU A 17 5.34 -18.61 -6.67
C GLU A 17 5.28 -17.47 -7.68
N GLY A 18 6.32 -17.32 -8.49
CA GLY A 18 6.35 -16.28 -9.51
C GLY A 18 7.75 -15.80 -9.86
N LYS A 19 7.83 -14.93 -10.87
CA LYS A 19 9.08 -14.24 -11.22
C LYS A 19 9.19 -12.98 -10.36
N PRO A 20 10.38 -12.67 -9.80
CA PRO A 20 10.57 -11.42 -9.11
C PRO A 20 10.25 -10.25 -10.06
N LEU A 21 9.43 -9.32 -9.58
CA LEU A 21 9.12 -8.11 -10.33
C LEU A 21 10.22 -7.08 -10.07
N CYS A 22 11.11 -6.90 -11.04
CA CYS A 22 12.10 -5.83 -11.03
C CYS A 22 11.57 -4.70 -11.92
N MET A 23 10.79 -3.79 -11.35
CA MET A 23 10.30 -2.59 -12.04
C MET A 23 10.94 -1.33 -11.48
N ASN A 24 10.88 -0.24 -12.26
CA ASN A 24 11.24 1.08 -11.76
C ASN A 24 10.34 1.42 -10.57
N THR A 25 10.96 1.82 -9.45
CA THR A 25 10.28 2.23 -8.21
C THR A 25 9.96 3.73 -8.19
N ASP A 26 10.00 4.40 -9.34
CA ASP A 26 9.54 5.78 -9.45
C ASP A 26 8.09 5.88 -8.99
N PHE A 27 7.87 6.73 -7.98
CA PHE A 27 6.57 6.92 -7.33
C PHE A 27 5.60 7.75 -8.17
N GLU A 28 5.96 8.16 -9.39
CA GLU A 28 5.06 8.90 -10.25
C GLU A 28 3.84 8.04 -10.61
N GLY A 29 2.64 8.59 -10.43
CA GLY A 29 1.41 7.89 -10.78
C GLY A 29 0.89 6.89 -9.74
N TRP A 30 1.47 6.83 -8.53
CA TRP A 30 1.04 5.89 -7.48
C TRP A 30 -0.47 5.99 -7.17
N ARG A 31 -1.04 7.21 -7.21
CA ARG A 31 -2.48 7.42 -6.99
C ARG A 31 -3.33 6.77 -8.08
N GLN A 32 -2.94 6.93 -9.35
CA GLN A 32 -3.61 6.31 -10.48
C GLN A 32 -3.52 4.79 -10.40
N GLN A 33 -2.37 4.25 -9.94
CA GLN A 33 -2.22 2.82 -9.70
C GLN A 33 -3.13 2.34 -8.56
N MET A 34 -3.24 3.09 -7.46
CA MET A 34 -4.19 2.77 -6.41
C MET A 34 -5.64 2.82 -6.90
N GLU A 35 -6.01 3.84 -7.67
CA GLU A 35 -7.34 3.92 -8.24
C GLU A 35 -7.64 2.71 -9.14
N ALA A 36 -6.68 2.31 -9.98
CA ALA A 36 -6.82 1.15 -10.85
C ALA A 36 -6.87 -0.19 -10.09
N LEU A 37 -6.13 -0.31 -8.98
CA LEU A 37 -6.00 -1.55 -8.23
C LEU A 37 -7.03 -1.71 -7.12
N ILE A 38 -7.48 -0.63 -6.49
CA ILE A 38 -8.35 -0.68 -5.31
C ILE A 38 -9.54 0.30 -5.38
N GLY A 39 -9.68 1.05 -6.48
CA GLY A 39 -10.81 1.95 -6.71
C GLY A 39 -10.85 3.19 -5.82
N MET A 40 -9.79 3.46 -5.07
CA MET A 40 -9.65 4.66 -4.24
C MET A 40 -8.20 5.06 -4.05
N SER A 41 -7.98 6.36 -3.93
CA SER A 41 -6.71 6.96 -3.55
C SER A 41 -6.93 8.11 -2.56
N PRO A 42 -5.96 8.44 -1.69
CA PRO A 42 -6.04 9.64 -0.87
C PRO A 42 -6.22 10.88 -1.76
N LEU A 43 -6.78 11.96 -1.21
CA LEU A 43 -6.77 13.25 -1.89
C LEU A 43 -5.36 13.84 -1.88
N GLU A 44 -5.05 14.71 -2.84
CA GLU A 44 -3.88 15.57 -2.70
C GLU A 44 -4.13 16.51 -1.52
N PRO A 45 -3.17 16.64 -0.57
CA PRO A 45 -3.31 17.66 0.46
C PRO A 45 -3.44 19.00 -0.27
N GLY A 46 -4.55 19.71 0.00
CA GLY A 46 -4.72 21.07 -0.49
C GLY A 46 -3.52 21.89 -0.04
N VAL A 47 -3.02 22.76 -0.90
CA VAL A 47 -1.89 23.65 -0.58
C VAL A 47 -2.39 24.63 0.47
N GLU A 48 -2.33 24.24 1.74
CA GLU A 48 -2.62 25.13 2.85
C GLU A 48 -1.52 26.20 2.89
N ASP A 49 -1.97 27.45 2.77
CA ASP A 49 -1.20 28.67 2.59
C ASP A 49 0.05 28.74 3.49
N GLY A 50 1.23 28.86 2.88
CA GLY A 50 2.44 29.38 3.54
C GLY A 50 3.26 28.44 4.46
N GLY A 51 2.91 27.17 4.65
CA GLY A 51 3.72 26.22 5.42
C GLY A 51 4.57 25.33 4.50
N LYS A 52 5.79 24.99 4.91
CA LYS A 52 6.77 24.09 4.23
C LYS A 52 6.09 23.12 3.25
N LYS A 53 6.59 23.05 2.00
CA LYS A 53 6.33 21.96 1.04
C LYS A 53 6.77 20.65 1.68
N ASP A 54 5.98 20.12 2.61
CA ASP A 54 6.15 18.78 3.13
C ASP A 54 6.06 17.88 1.92
N ARG A 55 7.16 17.15 1.68
CA ARG A 55 7.29 16.19 0.60
C ARG A 55 5.97 15.44 0.49
N VAL A 56 5.32 15.53 -0.68
CA VAL A 56 4.16 14.71 -1.00
C VAL A 56 4.52 13.28 -0.62
N PRO A 57 3.77 12.61 0.28
CA PRO A 57 4.06 11.24 0.64
C PRO A 57 4.14 10.39 -0.62
N ALA A 58 5.23 9.62 -0.75
CA ALA A 58 5.27 8.50 -1.67
C ALA A 58 4.27 7.46 -1.14
N GLY A 59 3.08 7.43 -1.75
CA GLY A 59 2.00 6.51 -1.39
C GLY A 59 1.05 6.97 -0.28
N ALA A 60 0.10 6.09 0.08
CA ALA A 60 -0.97 6.42 1.02
C ALA A 60 -0.52 6.34 2.49
N PRO A 61 -0.93 7.28 3.36
CA PRO A 61 -0.72 7.15 4.80
C PRO A 61 -1.37 5.88 5.35
N PHE A 62 -0.70 5.20 6.30
CA PHE A 62 -1.29 4.03 6.95
C PHE A 62 -2.64 4.35 7.61
N THR A 63 -2.75 5.54 8.21
CA THR A 63 -4.00 6.01 8.82
C THR A 63 -5.14 6.11 7.81
N TRP A 64 -4.85 6.44 6.55
CA TRP A 64 -5.83 6.46 5.49
C TRP A 64 -6.26 5.04 5.10
N ILE A 65 -5.32 4.10 4.97
CA ILE A 65 -5.66 2.69 4.68
C ILE A 65 -6.55 2.12 5.79
N ALA A 66 -6.18 2.33 7.05
CA ALA A 66 -6.97 1.86 8.18
C ALA A 66 -8.37 2.51 8.21
N ALA A 67 -8.48 3.81 7.92
CA ALA A 67 -9.76 4.50 7.91
C ALA A 67 -10.72 3.98 6.83
N ASN A 68 -10.21 3.56 5.67
CA ASN A 68 -11.03 3.17 4.52
C ASN A 68 -11.21 1.66 4.37
N PHE A 69 -10.29 0.84 4.88
CA PHE A 69 -10.24 -0.61 4.60
C PHE A 69 -10.06 -1.50 5.84
N ALA A 70 -10.20 -0.97 7.07
CA ALA A 70 -10.05 -1.79 8.28
C ALA A 70 -11.07 -2.94 8.40
N HIS A 71 -12.26 -2.78 7.82
CA HIS A 71 -13.36 -3.74 7.94
C HIS A 71 -14.01 -4.01 6.59
N CYS A 72 -13.83 -5.22 6.07
CA CYS A 72 -14.58 -5.69 4.91
C CYS A 72 -16.06 -5.84 5.27
N PRO A 73 -17.00 -5.36 4.44
CA PRO A 73 -18.43 -5.60 4.62
C PRO A 73 -18.74 -7.10 4.71
N GLN A 74 -19.74 -7.47 5.53
CA GLN A 74 -20.10 -8.89 5.75
C GLN A 74 -20.76 -9.52 4.52
N ASP A 75 -21.41 -8.71 3.69
CA ASP A 75 -22.13 -9.07 2.47
C ASP A 75 -21.38 -8.64 1.20
N ALA A 76 -20.06 -8.46 1.31
CA ALA A 76 -19.19 -8.13 0.18
C ALA A 76 -19.25 -9.22 -0.91
N ASN A 77 -19.31 -8.78 -2.16
CA ASN A 77 -19.13 -9.67 -3.30
C ASN A 77 -17.64 -10.01 -3.49
N ASP A 78 -17.34 -10.95 -4.38
CA ASP A 78 -15.97 -11.44 -4.62
C ASP A 78 -15.01 -10.30 -5.03
N GLU A 79 -15.47 -9.34 -5.83
CA GLU A 79 -14.66 -8.19 -6.29
C GLU A 79 -14.26 -7.28 -5.11
N VAL A 80 -15.19 -7.03 -4.19
CA VAL A 80 -14.93 -6.25 -2.97
C VAL A 80 -14.00 -7.03 -2.05
N ILE A 81 -14.23 -8.33 -1.86
CA ILE A 81 -13.35 -9.20 -1.04
C ILE A 81 -11.92 -9.19 -1.60
N GLU A 82 -11.75 -9.31 -2.92
CA GLU A 82 -10.44 -9.26 -3.57
C GLU A 82 -9.74 -7.91 -3.34
N THR A 83 -10.49 -6.81 -3.44
CA THR A 83 -9.97 -5.47 -3.15
C THR A 83 -9.49 -5.35 -1.71
N TYR A 84 -10.30 -5.79 -0.73
CA TYR A 84 -9.91 -5.79 0.68
C TYR A 84 -8.72 -6.71 0.97
N ALA A 85 -8.63 -7.87 0.31
CA ALA A 85 -7.49 -8.77 0.42
C ALA A 85 -6.20 -8.14 -0.13
N ARG A 86 -6.28 -7.45 -1.28
CA ARG A 86 -5.16 -6.70 -1.86
C ARG A 86 -4.65 -5.60 -0.92
N VAL A 87 -5.57 -4.82 -0.35
CA VAL A 87 -5.23 -3.77 0.63
C VAL A 87 -4.65 -4.36 1.92
N TYR A 88 -5.21 -5.48 2.40
CA TYR A 88 -4.67 -6.17 3.58
C TYR A 88 -3.25 -6.68 3.34
N MET A 89 -2.98 -7.30 2.19
CA MET A 89 -1.63 -7.75 1.84
C MET A 89 -0.66 -6.58 1.73
N TRP A 90 -1.07 -5.45 1.15
CA TRP A 90 -0.27 -4.24 1.12
C TRP A 90 0.02 -3.69 2.53
N TYR A 91 -0.96 -3.72 3.42
CA TYR A 91 -0.77 -3.37 4.84
C TYR A 91 0.25 -4.29 5.53
N VAL A 92 0.13 -5.62 5.36
CA VAL A 92 1.05 -6.59 5.95
C VAL A 92 2.47 -6.36 5.42
N ILE A 93 2.65 -6.23 4.11
CA ILE A 93 3.96 -6.06 3.48
C ILE A 93 4.62 -4.75 3.94
N SER A 94 3.89 -3.62 3.91
CA SER A 94 4.43 -2.32 4.31
C SER A 94 4.86 -2.28 5.79
N ARG A 95 4.16 -2.98 6.67
CA ARG A 95 4.45 -3.01 8.12
C ARG A 95 5.52 -4.01 8.54
N THR A 96 5.59 -5.16 7.86
CA THR A 96 6.47 -6.27 8.28
C THR A 96 7.79 -6.28 7.51
N ILE A 97 7.79 -5.85 6.25
CA ILE A 97 8.93 -5.98 5.33
C ILE A 97 9.74 -4.68 5.25
N PHE A 98 9.08 -3.51 5.33
CA PHE A 98 9.71 -2.20 5.14
C PHE A 98 9.72 -1.34 6.41
N ALA A 99 10.08 -1.94 7.54
CA ALA A 99 9.85 -1.37 8.87
C ALA A 99 10.79 -0.21 9.32
N ASP A 100 11.62 0.43 8.47
CA ASP A 100 12.41 1.61 8.88
C ASP A 100 12.33 2.79 7.88
N GLY A 101 12.32 4.07 8.29
CA GLY A 101 12.51 4.66 9.61
C GLY A 101 11.47 5.72 10.04
N ILE A 102 10.30 5.82 9.40
CA ILE A 102 9.21 6.70 9.88
C ILE A 102 7.83 6.02 9.90
N GLY A 103 7.60 4.93 9.15
CA GLY A 103 6.40 4.06 9.26
C GLY A 103 5.05 4.74 9.03
N LYS A 104 5.02 5.99 8.57
CA LYS A 104 3.78 6.78 8.42
C LYS A 104 3.04 6.49 7.11
N ASN A 105 3.75 6.04 6.08
CA ASN A 105 3.22 5.95 4.72
C ASN A 105 3.51 4.56 4.14
N ALA A 106 2.52 3.98 3.46
CA ALA A 106 2.69 2.84 2.58
C ALA A 106 3.11 3.37 1.20
N PRO A 107 4.10 2.75 0.52
CA PRO A 107 4.62 3.20 -0.77
C PRO A 107 3.60 3.11 -1.90
#